data_AF-A0A1Y2LLM8-F1
#
_entry.id   AF-A0A1Y2LLM8-F1
#
_cell.length_a   1.000
_cell.length_b   1.000
_cell.length_c   1.000
_cell.angle_alpha   90.00
_cell.angle_beta   90.00
_cell.angle_gamma   90.00
#
_symmetry.space_group_name_H-M   'P 1'
#
loop_
_entity.id
_entity.type
_entity.pdbx_description
1 polymer ?
#
loop_
_entity_poly.entity_id
_entity_poly.type
_entity_poly.pdbx_seq_one_letter_code
_entity_poly.pdbx_strand_id
1 'polypeptide(L)'
;MHIQGEGHSIGATSESTSPRSLKSSITRLVYIVIDTCYATLDDFDQGKGSTRIDSVHTTSQAANVRAKKIMFTRARPGDRCKIDQDKILEEVKEGMYTGIGLGGDECTGCYARKCEVEAKSVDIEDDGSSGDDREDYDHDGEDWNMG
;
A
#
# COMPACT_ATOMS: atom_id res chain seq x y z
N MET A 1 -38.24 -19.52 -65.98
CA MET A 1 -38.85 -19.88 -64.68
C MET A 1 -38.29 -21.23 -64.24
N HIS A 2 -38.06 -21.40 -62.93
CA HIS A 2 -37.39 -22.52 -62.21
C HIS A 2 -35.91 -22.25 -61.87
N ILE A 3 -35.60 -21.58 -60.74
CA ILE A 3 -35.30 -22.06 -59.36
C ILE A 3 -34.40 -23.30 -59.26
N GLN A 4 -33.18 -23.11 -58.73
CA GLN A 4 -32.51 -24.10 -57.88
C GLN A 4 -31.50 -23.39 -56.97
N GLY A 5 -31.69 -23.51 -55.67
CA GLY A 5 -30.88 -22.87 -54.64
C GLY A 5 -31.04 -23.61 -53.32
N GLU A 6 -30.23 -24.65 -53.16
CA GLU A 6 -29.88 -25.36 -51.92
C GLU A 6 -28.38 -25.65 -52.06
N GLY A 7 -27.47 -25.53 -51.10
CA GLY A 7 -27.56 -25.38 -49.67
C GLY A 7 -26.26 -26.00 -49.11
N HIS A 8 -25.49 -25.17 -48.40
CA HIS A 8 -24.47 -25.52 -47.40
C HIS A 8 -23.40 -26.61 -47.65
N SER A 9 -22.13 -26.18 -47.60
CA SER A 9 -21.13 -26.79 -46.72
C SER A 9 -19.91 -25.87 -46.59
N ILE A 10 -19.76 -25.20 -45.45
CA ILE A 10 -18.45 -24.72 -44.99
C ILE A 10 -18.16 -25.41 -43.66
N GLY A 11 -17.15 -26.29 -43.70
CA GLY A 11 -16.64 -26.97 -42.52
C GLY A 11 -16.03 -25.96 -41.57
N ALA A 12 -16.53 -25.92 -40.33
CA ALA A 12 -15.88 -25.22 -39.24
C ALA A 12 -14.68 -26.05 -38.77
N THR A 13 -13.48 -25.59 -39.09
CA THR A 13 -12.25 -26.03 -38.42
C THR A 13 -12.28 -25.50 -36.99
N SER A 14 -12.41 -26.40 -36.02
CA SER A 14 -12.25 -26.08 -34.60
C SER A 14 -10.77 -25.77 -34.31
N GLU A 15 -10.39 -24.50 -34.39
CA GLU A 15 -9.17 -24.02 -33.75
C GLU A 15 -9.40 -24.00 -32.24
N SER A 16 -8.73 -24.93 -31.55
CA SER A 16 -8.62 -24.93 -30.09
C SER A 16 -7.74 -23.76 -29.68
N THR A 17 -8.36 -22.61 -29.41
CA THR A 17 -7.72 -21.51 -28.71
C THR A 17 -7.65 -21.86 -27.23
N SER A 18 -6.46 -22.23 -26.74
CA SER A 18 -6.17 -22.31 -25.31
C SER A 18 -6.67 -21.04 -24.61
N PRO A 19 -7.40 -21.15 -23.48
CA PRO A 19 -7.68 -19.99 -22.66
C PRO A 19 -6.34 -19.50 -22.10
N ARG A 20 -5.80 -18.45 -22.70
CA ARG A 20 -4.67 -17.71 -22.15
C ARG A 20 -5.20 -17.14 -20.83
N SER A 21 -4.80 -17.75 -19.72
CA SER A 21 -5.20 -17.31 -18.38
C SER A 21 -4.87 -15.83 -18.27
N LEU A 22 -5.91 -14.99 -18.31
CA LEU A 22 -5.78 -13.55 -18.14
C LEU A 22 -5.43 -13.36 -16.66
N LYS A 23 -4.14 -13.25 -16.36
CA LYS A 23 -3.67 -12.80 -15.05
C LYS A 23 -4.41 -11.49 -14.75
N SER A 24 -5.35 -11.55 -13.81
CA SER A 24 -6.06 -10.36 -13.37
C SER A 24 -5.10 -9.56 -12.49
N SER A 25 -4.56 -8.47 -13.01
CA SER A 25 -3.76 -7.54 -12.20
C SER A 25 -4.71 -6.70 -11.34
N ILE A 26 -4.65 -6.87 -10.02
CA ILE A 26 -5.39 -6.01 -9.09
C ILE A 26 -4.46 -4.90 -8.64
N THR A 27 -4.73 -3.67 -9.07
CA THR A 27 -4.04 -2.49 -8.55
C THR A 27 -4.58 -2.16 -7.16
N ARG A 28 -3.72 -2.18 -6.13
CA ARG A 28 -4.05 -1.74 -4.77
C ARG A 28 -3.29 -0.47 -4.41
N LEU A 29 -3.92 0.39 -3.63
CA LEU A 29 -3.24 1.54 -3.03
C LEU A 29 -2.63 1.15 -1.69
N VAL A 30 -1.38 1.55 -1.47
CA VAL A 30 -0.71 1.51 -0.17
C VAL A 30 -0.29 2.92 0.23
N TYR A 31 -0.21 3.14 1.54
CA TYR A 31 0.10 4.41 2.16
C TYR A 31 1.42 4.27 2.92
N ILE A 32 2.43 5.00 2.48
CA ILE A 32 3.80 4.89 2.96
C ILE A 32 4.08 6.06 3.88
N VAL A 33 4.51 5.77 5.11
CA VAL A 33 4.98 6.78 6.06
C VAL A 33 6.47 6.99 5.84
N ILE A 34 6.83 8.21 5.48
CA ILE A 34 8.18 8.62 5.14
C ILE A 34 8.65 9.60 6.20
N ASP A 35 9.86 9.37 6.72
CA ASP A 35 10.49 10.21 7.72
C ASP A 35 11.83 10.72 7.18
N THR A 36 11.98 12.04 7.13
CA THR A 36 13.14 12.73 6.57
C THR A 36 13.75 13.62 7.64
N CYS A 37 15.03 13.41 7.94
CA CYS A 37 15.80 14.26 8.85
C CYS A 37 16.76 15.14 8.05
N TYR A 38 16.78 16.43 8.36
CA TYR A 38 17.67 17.42 7.76
C TYR A 38 18.72 17.81 8.78
N ALA A 39 20.00 17.57 8.47
CA ALA A 39 21.06 17.78 9.44
C ALA A 39 21.35 19.27 9.65
N THR A 40 21.29 20.04 8.57
CA THR A 40 21.56 21.49 8.56
C THR A 40 20.40 22.28 7.95
N LEU A 41 20.43 23.60 8.13
CA LEU A 41 19.51 24.51 7.43
C LEU A 41 19.69 24.43 5.91
N ASP A 42 20.94 24.32 5.42
CA ASP A 42 21.22 24.20 3.98
C ASP A 42 20.60 22.92 3.38
N ASP A 43 20.68 21.80 4.10
CA ASP A 43 20.01 20.56 3.71
C ASP A 43 18.49 20.72 3.64
N PHE A 44 17.91 21.47 4.59
CA PHE A 44 16.48 21.75 4.61
C PHE A 44 16.04 22.60 3.42
N ASP A 45 16.74 23.70 3.17
CA ASP A 45 16.44 24.63 2.08
C ASP A 45 16.62 23.98 0.69
N GLN A 46 17.59 23.09 0.56
CA GLN A 46 17.85 22.35 -0.68
C GLN A 46 17.05 21.03 -0.80
N GLY A 47 16.30 20.65 0.24
CA GLY A 47 15.56 19.38 0.28
C GLY A 47 16.45 18.12 0.36
N LYS A 48 17.70 18.24 0.78
CA LYS A 48 18.71 17.15 0.86
C LYS A 48 18.72 16.46 2.22
N GLY A 49 17.57 15.92 2.62
CA GLY A 49 17.44 15.17 3.87
C GLY A 49 17.82 13.69 3.76
N SER A 50 18.07 13.06 4.90
CA SER A 50 18.15 11.60 5.01
C SER A 50 16.77 11.02 5.23
N THR A 51 16.26 10.33 4.21
CA THR A 51 14.90 9.78 4.19
C THR A 51 14.88 8.29 4.53
N ARG A 52 13.91 7.88 5.33
CA ARG A 52 13.64 6.48 5.67
C ARG A 52 12.15 6.20 5.57
N ILE A 53 11.81 5.03 5.03
CA ILE A 53 10.45 4.52 5.12
C ILE A 53 10.27 3.96 6.53
N ASP A 54 9.33 4.51 7.29
CA ASP A 54 8.99 4.00 8.62
C ASP A 54 8.10 2.77 8.53
N SER A 55 7.01 2.88 7.75
CA SER A 55 6.01 1.82 7.65
C SER A 55 5.13 1.98 6.41
N VAL A 56 4.45 0.89 6.04
CA VAL A 56 3.51 0.82 4.92
C VAL A 56 2.16 0.31 5.45
N HIS A 57 1.08 0.96 5.02
CA HIS A 57 -0.29 0.69 5.49
C HIS A 57 -1.23 0.51 4.30
N THR A 58 -2.31 -0.22 4.51
CA THR A 58 -3.39 -0.38 3.51
C THR A 58 -4.42 0.74 3.58
N THR A 59 -4.39 1.59 4.62
CA THR A 59 -5.30 2.72 4.79
C THR A 59 -4.56 4.01 5.11
N SER A 60 -5.07 5.13 4.58
CA SER A 60 -4.53 6.47 4.86
C SER A 60 -4.65 6.83 6.34
N GLN A 61 -5.74 6.44 7.00
CA GLN A 61 -5.97 6.73 8.41
C GLN A 61 -4.88 6.12 9.30
N ALA A 62 -4.53 4.85 9.08
CA ALA A 62 -3.48 4.18 9.85
C ALA A 62 -2.10 4.83 9.62
N ALA A 63 -1.78 5.15 8.37
CA ALA A 63 -0.55 5.84 8.01
C ALA A 63 -0.46 7.24 8.64
N ASN A 64 -1.54 8.03 8.60
CA ASN A 64 -1.61 9.37 9.19
C ASN A 64 -1.44 9.33 10.70
N VAL A 65 -2.12 8.41 11.40
CA VAL A 65 -1.96 8.22 12.86
C VAL A 65 -0.51 7.88 13.19
N ARG A 66 0.10 7.01 12.37
CA ARG A 66 1.51 6.63 12.55
C ARG A 66 2.46 7.81 12.31
N ALA A 67 2.27 8.57 11.24
CA ALA A 67 3.08 9.73 10.90
C ALA A 67 3.01 10.82 11.98
N LYS A 68 1.81 11.15 12.46
CA LYS A 68 1.62 12.04 13.62
C LYS A 68 2.34 11.52 14.85
N LYS A 69 2.19 10.24 15.17
CA LYS A 69 2.88 9.64 16.32
C LYS A 69 4.40 9.81 16.20
N ILE A 70 4.98 9.66 15.01
CA ILE A 70 6.43 9.87 14.81
C ILE A 70 6.82 11.31 15.11
N MET A 71 6.09 12.29 14.53
CA MET A 71 6.37 13.72 14.73
C MET A 71 6.32 14.14 16.20
N PHE A 72 5.34 13.63 16.96
CA PHE A 72 5.16 13.98 18.38
C PHE A 72 5.84 13.02 19.36
N THR A 73 6.56 11.99 18.89
CA THR A 73 7.30 11.11 19.79
C THR A 73 8.52 11.85 20.34
N ARG A 74 8.60 12.02 21.67
CA ARG A 74 9.83 12.48 22.32
C ARG A 74 10.94 11.50 21.98
N ALA A 75 12.05 12.03 21.44
CA ALA A 75 13.14 11.25 20.87
C ALA A 75 13.47 10.01 21.69
N ARG A 76 13.46 8.85 21.01
CA ARG A 76 13.88 7.60 21.62
C ARG A 76 15.38 7.64 21.91
N PRO A 77 15.88 6.85 22.87
CA PRO A 77 17.32 6.68 23.02
C PRO A 77 17.92 6.19 21.69
N GLY A 78 18.78 7.01 21.07
CA GLY A 78 19.38 6.73 19.76
C GLY A 78 18.83 7.56 18.58
N ASP A 79 17.69 8.25 18.73
CA ASP A 79 17.24 9.22 17.74
C ASP A 79 18.10 10.49 17.84
N ARG A 80 18.85 10.74 16.77
CA ARG A 80 19.67 11.96 16.62
C ARG A 80 18.83 13.16 16.16
N CYS A 81 17.56 12.93 15.85
CA CYS A 81 16.65 13.89 15.25
C CYS A 81 15.61 14.36 16.29
N LYS A 82 16.05 15.17 17.24
CA LYS A 82 15.14 15.86 18.19
C LYS A 82 14.56 17.07 17.49
N ILE A 83 13.28 17.35 17.69
CA ILE A 83 12.61 18.56 17.21
C ILE A 83 11.82 19.18 18.36
N ASP A 84 11.65 20.50 18.31
CA ASP A 84 10.81 21.23 19.24
C ASP A 84 9.34 20.96 18.90
N GLN A 85 8.61 20.32 19.83
CA GLN A 85 7.22 19.94 19.59
C GLN A 85 6.31 21.16 19.43
N ASP A 86 6.68 22.29 20.05
CA ASP A 86 5.94 23.55 19.96
C ASP A 86 6.16 24.23 18.60
N LYS A 87 7.11 23.74 17.79
CA LYS A 87 7.44 24.25 16.44
C LYS A 87 7.12 23.24 15.34
N ILE A 88 6.16 22.35 15.60
CA ILE A 88 5.64 21.44 14.57
C ILE A 88 4.56 22.17 13.77
N LEU A 89 4.77 22.24 12.46
CA LEU A 89 3.80 22.66 11.46
C LEU A 89 3.15 21.41 10.87
N GLU A 90 1.83 21.30 10.98
CA GLU A 90 1.05 20.20 10.42
C GLU A 90 0.23 20.68 9.22
N GLU A 91 0.19 19.86 8.17
CA GLU A 91 -0.67 20.03 7.01
C GLU A 91 -1.32 18.68 6.68
N VAL A 92 -2.57 18.71 6.20
CA VAL A 92 -3.21 17.54 5.59
C VAL A 92 -3.64 17.92 4.19
N LYS A 93 -2.99 17.33 3.19
CA LYS A 93 -3.28 17.57 1.78
C LYS A 93 -3.78 16.28 1.14
N GLU A 94 -4.92 16.33 0.45
CA GLU A 94 -5.55 15.15 -0.19
C GLU A 94 -5.81 13.99 0.80
N GLY A 95 -6.05 14.32 2.08
CA GLY A 95 -6.24 13.32 3.13
C GLY A 95 -4.95 12.69 3.65
N MET A 96 -3.79 13.21 3.27
CA MET A 96 -2.47 12.69 3.63
C MET A 96 -1.75 13.68 4.54
N TYR A 97 -1.21 13.18 5.64
CA TYR A 97 -0.53 13.99 6.64
C TYR A 97 0.88 14.37 6.19
N THR A 98 1.25 15.63 6.45
CA THR A 98 2.62 16.13 6.44
C THR A 98 2.86 16.92 7.72
N GLY A 99 3.94 16.61 8.42
CA GLY A 99 4.41 17.37 9.58
C GLY A 99 5.85 17.81 9.36
N ILE A 100 6.18 19.05 9.71
CA ILE A 100 7.54 19.57 9.71
C ILE A 100 7.82 20.16 11.09
N GLY A 101 8.83 19.63 11.77
CA GLY A 101 9.31 20.13 13.05
C GLY A 101 10.66 20.79 12.90
N LEU A 102 10.81 21.97 13.51
CA LEU A 102 12.07 22.73 13.54
C LEU A 102 12.68 22.72 14.94
N GLY A 103 13.95 23.11 15.04
CA GLY A 103 14.57 23.42 16.32
C GLY A 103 15.11 22.20 17.04
N GLY A 104 15.74 21.27 16.30
CA GLY A 104 16.58 20.28 16.94
C GLY A 104 17.81 20.88 17.59
N ASP A 105 18.34 20.18 18.57
CA ASP A 105 19.59 20.54 19.23
C ASP A 105 20.71 20.45 18.18
N GLU A 106 21.41 21.56 17.92
CA GLU A 106 22.53 21.63 16.98
C GLU A 106 23.59 20.56 17.30
N CYS A 107 23.73 20.18 18.57
CA CYS A 107 24.65 19.13 19.03
C CYS A 107 24.25 17.73 18.54
N THR A 108 22.99 17.53 18.13
CA THR A 108 22.47 16.24 17.66
C THR A 108 22.53 16.08 16.14
N GLY A 109 22.83 17.16 15.40
CA GLY A 109 22.94 17.12 13.95
C GLY A 109 21.59 16.97 13.25
N CYS A 110 20.56 17.64 13.79
CA CYS A 110 19.22 17.70 13.22
C CYS A 110 18.70 19.13 13.32
N TYR A 111 18.61 19.80 12.19
CA TYR A 111 17.99 21.12 12.08
C TYR A 111 16.47 21.01 12.02
N ALA A 112 15.97 20.09 11.19
CA ALA A 112 14.55 19.89 10.94
C ALA A 112 14.23 18.41 10.69
N ARG A 113 12.98 18.04 10.94
CA ARG A 113 12.44 16.72 10.60
C ARG A 113 11.11 16.90 9.89
N LYS A 114 10.92 16.17 8.81
CA LYS A 114 9.66 16.08 8.07
C LYS A 114 9.16 14.65 8.10
N CYS A 115 7.91 14.45 8.47
CA CYS A 115 7.24 13.16 8.31
C CYS A 115 6.00 13.34 7.45
N GLU A 116 5.88 12.55 6.39
CA GLU A 116 4.79 12.65 5.43
C GLU A 116 4.25 11.29 5.04
N VAL A 117 3.02 11.29 4.53
CA VAL A 117 2.36 10.11 4.00
C VAL A 117 2.23 10.24 2.49
N GLU A 118 2.69 9.21 1.76
CA GLU A 118 2.55 9.10 0.30
C GLU A 118 1.64 7.92 -0.08
N ALA A 119 0.78 8.10 -1.09
CA ALA A 119 -0.02 7.01 -1.65
C ALA A 119 0.71 6.46 -2.87
N LYS A 120 0.87 5.13 -2.94
CA LYS A 120 1.42 4.44 -4.09
C LYS A 120 0.49 3.32 -4.56
N SER A 121 0.30 3.25 -5.87
CA SER A 121 -0.34 2.10 -6.52
C SER A 121 0.65 0.96 -6.62
N VAL A 122 0.21 -0.24 -6.26
CA VAL A 122 0.97 -1.48 -6.37
C VAL A 122 0.13 -2.45 -7.18
N ASP A 123 0.70 -2.94 -8.28
CA ASP A 123 0.06 -3.98 -9.08
C ASP A 123 0.36 -5.34 -8.47
N ILE A 124 -0.69 -6.03 -8.04
CA ILE A 124 -0.59 -7.40 -7.54
C ILE A 124 -0.92 -8.32 -8.71
N GLU A 125 0.07 -9.09 -9.14
CA GLU A 125 -0.18 -10.23 -10.01
C GLU A 125 -0.86 -11.31 -9.17
N ASP A 126 -2.13 -11.60 -9.49
CA ASP A 126 -2.82 -12.75 -8.96
C ASP A 126 -2.14 -14.04 -9.49
N ASP A 127 -1.48 -14.79 -8.60
CA ASP A 127 -0.82 -16.07 -8.93
C ASP A 127 -1.83 -17.23 -9.05
N GLY A 128 -3.13 -16.91 -9.22
CA GLY A 128 -4.16 -17.89 -9.54
C GLY A 128 -4.38 -18.97 -8.48
N SER A 129 -4.00 -18.73 -7.21
CA SER A 129 -4.36 -19.64 -6.12
C SER A 129 -5.81 -19.39 -5.69
N SER A 130 -6.75 -19.69 -6.60
CA SER A 130 -8.15 -19.91 -6.23
C SER A 130 -8.20 -21.07 -5.25
N GLY A 131 -8.32 -20.75 -3.97
CA GLY A 131 -8.63 -21.73 -2.93
C GLY A 131 -10.01 -22.30 -3.22
N ASP A 132 -10.05 -23.41 -3.95
CA ASP A 132 -11.19 -24.31 -4.04
C ASP A 132 -11.16 -25.22 -2.79
N ASP A 133 -11.18 -24.61 -1.60
CA ASP A 133 -11.44 -25.33 -0.35
C ASP A 133 -12.97 -25.45 -0.18
N ARG A 134 -13.61 -26.10 -1.16
CA ARG A 134 -14.92 -26.72 -0.94
C ARG A 134 -14.65 -28.08 -0.32
N GLU A 135 -14.43 -28.09 0.99
CA GLU A 135 -14.58 -29.32 1.76
C GLU A 135 -16.06 -29.73 1.69
N ASP A 136 -16.27 -30.73 0.85
CA ASP A 136 -17.48 -31.52 0.67
C ASP A 136 -17.82 -32.22 2.00
N TYR A 137 -18.59 -31.56 2.87
CA TYR A 137 -19.22 -32.20 4.02
C TYR A 137 -20.54 -32.87 3.58
N ASP A 138 -20.40 -33.96 2.85
CA ASP A 138 -21.47 -34.96 2.67
C ASP A 138 -20.93 -36.32 3.11
N HIS A 139 -21.08 -36.64 4.41
CA HIS A 139 -21.21 -38.03 4.85
C HIS A 139 -22.16 -38.14 6.05
N ASP A 140 -23.38 -38.54 5.71
CA ASP A 140 -24.36 -39.33 6.44
C ASP A 140 -24.02 -39.85 7.86
N GLY A 141 -24.88 -39.43 8.79
CA GLY A 141 -25.62 -40.30 9.71
C GLY A 141 -24.85 -41.24 10.64
N GLU A 142 -24.84 -40.92 11.94
CA GLU A 142 -25.04 -41.92 12.99
C GLU A 142 -25.50 -41.27 14.32
N ASP A 143 -26.65 -41.75 14.77
CA ASP A 143 -27.34 -41.47 16.03
C ASP A 143 -26.65 -42.20 17.19
N TRP A 144 -26.12 -41.47 18.19
CA TRP A 144 -25.78 -42.05 19.50
C TRP A 144 -26.01 -41.04 20.65
N ASN A 145 -27.22 -41.07 21.18
CA ASN A 145 -27.59 -41.08 22.61
C ASN A 145 -26.89 -40.09 23.58
N MET A 146 -27.63 -39.05 24.01
CA MET A 146 -27.34 -38.26 25.21
C MET A 146 -27.35 -39.15 26.47
N GLY A 147 -26.29 -39.05 27.27
CA GLY A 147 -26.23 -39.51 28.66
C GLY A 147 -26.01 -38.32 29.58
#